data_AF-A0A2G9N8W4-F1
#
_entry.id   AF-A0A2G9N8W4-F1
#
_cell.length_a   1.000
_cell.length_b   1.000
_cell.length_c   1.000
_cell.angle_alpha   90.00
_cell.angle_beta   90.00
_cell.angle_gamma   90.00
#
_symmetry.space_group_name_H-M   'P 1'
#
loop_
_entity.id
_entity.type
_entity.pdbx_description
1 polymer ?
#
loop_
_entity_poly.entity_id
_entity_poly.type
_entity_poly.pdbx_seq_one_letter_code
_entity_poly.pdbx_strand_id
1 'polypeptide(L)' 'MRRGKFFAPNEGRTDRMIRALLGLVFLYMGLTISPWLYIIAAIAFLTAIDGFCLLYWLLGISTRKK' A
#
# COMPACT_ATOMS: atom_id res chain seq x y z
N MET A 1 21.99 -4.63 -18.38
CA MET A 1 21.15 -5.61 -17.64
C MET A 1 20.51 -4.90 -16.44
N ARG A 2 19.29 -4.35 -16.58
CA ARG A 2 18.57 -3.71 -15.46
C ARG A 2 18.01 -4.81 -14.56
N ARG A 3 18.66 -5.07 -13.43
CA ARG A 3 18.16 -5.98 -12.37
C ARG A 3 16.74 -5.55 -12.01
N GLY A 4 15.75 -6.37 -12.36
CA GLY A 4 14.38 -6.22 -11.88
C GLY A 4 14.38 -6.39 -10.37
N LYS A 5 14.48 -5.27 -9.64
CA LYS A 5 14.25 -5.28 -8.21
C LYS A 5 12.74 -5.33 -7.98
N PHE A 6 12.16 -6.50 -8.14
CA PHE A 6 10.73 -6.74 -7.92
C PHE A 6 10.31 -6.44 -6.47
N PHE A 7 11.26 -6.35 -5.54
CA PHE A 7 11.02 -6.06 -4.12
C PHE A 7 11.78 -4.82 -3.62
N ALA A 8 12.25 -3.94 -4.52
CA ALA A 8 12.81 -2.67 -4.05
C ALA A 8 11.68 -1.76 -3.58
N PRO A 9 11.77 -1.18 -2.37
CA PRO A 9 10.75 -0.26 -1.90
C PRO A 9 10.67 0.94 -2.84
N ASN A 10 9.49 1.15 -3.40
CA ASN A 10 9.23 2.12 -4.48
C ASN A 10 8.36 3.29 -4.01
N GLU A 11 7.61 3.07 -2.94
CA GLU A 11 6.83 4.07 -2.22
C GLU A 11 7.66 4.69 -1.09
N GLY A 12 7.58 6.01 -0.97
CA GLY A 12 8.14 6.78 0.13
C GLY A 12 7.34 6.60 1.42
N ARG A 13 7.89 7.12 2.54
CA ARG A 13 7.21 7.07 3.85
C ARG A 13 5.80 7.68 3.81
N THR A 14 5.59 8.71 3.00
CA THR A 14 4.31 9.40 2.88
C THR A 14 3.21 8.50 2.31
N ASP A 15 3.45 7.85 1.17
CA ASP A 15 2.49 6.89 0.57
C ASP A 15 2.17 5.73 1.51
N ARG A 16 3.21 5.22 2.19
CA ARG A 16 3.07 4.14 3.18
C ARG A 16 2.15 4.55 4.34
N MET A 17 2.30 5.79 4.83
CA MET A 17 1.41 6.36 5.86
C MET A 17 -0.02 6.53 5.35
N ILE A 18 -0.20 7.05 4.12
CA ILE A 18 -1.54 7.22 3.53
C ILE A 18 -2.27 5.89 3.43
N ARG A 19 -1.58 4.83 2.97
CA ARG A 19 -2.16 3.47 2.91
C ARG A 19 -2.50 2.90 4.28
N ALA A 20 -1.63 3.10 5.27
CA ALA A 20 -1.92 2.66 6.64
C ALA A 20 -3.14 3.39 7.22
N LEU A 21 -3.26 4.70 6.97
CA LEU A 21 -4.42 5.50 7.39
C LEU A 21 -5.70 5.04 6.68
N LEU A 22 -5.66 4.79 5.37
CA LEU A 22 -6.80 4.23 4.63
C LEU A 22 -7.20 2.85 5.16
N GLY A 23 -6.24 1.98 5.46
CA GLY A 23 -6.51 0.68 6.09
C GLY A 23 -7.25 0.83 7.41
N LEU A 24 -6.87 1.80 8.24
CA LEU A 24 -7.54 2.14 9.50
C LEU A 24 -8.97 2.63 9.30
N VAL A 25 -9.20 3.49 8.30
CA VAL A 25 -10.55 3.98 7.94
C VAL A 25 -11.44 2.82 7.49
N PHE A 26 -10.95 1.95 6.61
CA PHE A 26 -11.70 0.78 6.15
C PHE A 26 -11.96 -0.24 7.27
N LEU A 27 -11.02 -0.39 8.21
CA LEU A 27 -11.21 -1.23 9.39
C LEU A 27 -12.38 -0.71 10.25
N TYR A 28 -12.43 0.60 10.51
CA TYR A 28 -13.51 1.23 11.25
C TYR A 28 -14.86 1.15 10.50
N MET A 29 -14.85 1.36 9.19
CA MET A 29 -16.04 1.16 8.36
C MET A 29 -16.49 -0.30 8.32
N GLY A 30 -15.57 -1.27 8.45
CA GLY A 30 -15.91 -2.69 8.54
C GLY A 30 -16.76 -3.03 9.76
N LEU A 31 -16.52 -2.34 10.87
CA LEU A 31 -17.28 -2.49 12.12
C LEU A 31 -18.68 -1.85 12.05
N THR A 32 -18.84 -0.79 11.25
CA THR A 32 -20.04 0.07 11.27
C THR A 32 -20.95 -0.13 10.06
N ILE A 33 -20.39 -0.44 8.88
CA ILE A 33 -21.11 -0.53 7.61
C ILE A 33 -21.23 -1.99 7.18
N SER A 34 -20.10 -2.68 6.98
CA SER A 34 -20.14 -4.07 6.50
C SER A 34 -18.82 -4.83 6.67
N PRO A 35 -18.84 -6.09 7.11
CA PRO A 35 -17.62 -6.89 7.36
C PRO A 35 -16.75 -7.13 6.13
N TRP A 36 -17.28 -7.06 4.90
CA TRP A 36 -16.47 -7.29 3.69
C TRP A 36 -15.36 -6.25 3.51
N LEU A 37 -15.50 -5.06 4.12
CA LEU A 37 -14.50 -4.00 4.10
C LEU A 37 -13.20 -4.39 4.82
N TYR A 38 -13.23 -5.41 5.68
CA TYR A 38 -12.00 -5.96 6.28
C TYR A 38 -11.05 -6.54 5.23
N ILE A 39 -11.56 -7.04 4.11
CA ILE A 39 -10.72 -7.52 3.00
C ILE A 39 -9.94 -6.36 2.40
N ILE A 40 -10.61 -5.22 2.17
CA ILE A 40 -9.96 -4.01 1.65
C ILE A 40 -8.95 -3.47 2.66
N ALA A 41 -9.31 -3.42 3.94
CA ALA A 41 -8.41 -2.99 5.01
C ALA A 41 -7.15 -3.87 5.06
N ALA A 42 -7.30 -5.19 4.98
CA ALA A 42 -6.18 -6.13 4.98
C ALA A 42 -5.25 -5.90 3.78
N ILE A 43 -5.79 -5.72 2.57
CA ILE A 43 -5.00 -5.44 1.37
C ILE A 43 -4.24 -4.11 1.51
N ALA A 44 -4.89 -3.07 2.04
CA ALA A 44 -4.27 -1.76 2.27
C ALA A 44 -3.12 -1.86 3.30
N PHE A 45 -3.28 -2.65 4.37
CA PHE A 45 -2.22 -2.87 5.35
C PHE A 45 -1.07 -3.72 4.80
N LEU A 46 -1.35 -4.80 4.09
CA LEU A 46 -0.30 -5.63 3.47
C LEU A 46 0.55 -4.80 2.50
N THR A 47 -0.10 -4.02 1.64
CA THR A 47 0.60 -3.09 0.76
C THR A 47 1.37 -2.00 1.52
N ALA A 48 0.84 -1.50 2.65
CA ALA A 48 1.58 -0.60 3.54
C ALA A 48 2.78 -1.28 4.23
N ILE A 49 2.81 -2.60 4.43
CA ILE A 49 3.92 -3.30 5.11
C ILE A 49 5.05 -3.59 4.11
N ASP A 50 4.72 -4.08 2.92
CA ASP A 50 5.72 -4.46 1.93
C ASP A 50 6.50 -3.25 1.39
N GLY A 51 5.90 -2.05 1.42
CA GLY A 51 6.52 -0.84 0.87
C GLY A 51 6.84 -0.96 -0.63
N PHE A 52 6.18 -1.93 -1.27
CA PHE A 52 6.24 -2.21 -2.68
C PHE A 52 4.81 -2.20 -3.25
N CYS A 53 4.47 -1.09 -3.89
CA CYS A 53 3.24 -0.97 -4.65
C CYS A 53 3.47 -1.52 -6.07
N LEU A 54 2.92 -2.70 -6.37
CA LEU A 54 3.02 -3.35 -7.68
C LEU A 54 2.58 -2.41 -8.83
N LEU A 55 1.54 -1.61 -8.59
CA LEU A 55 1.04 -0.64 -9.56
C LEU A 55 2.09 0.45 -9.88
N TYR A 56 2.81 0.93 -8.87
CA TYR A 56 3.81 1.97 -9.06
C TYR A 56 5.06 1.41 -9.76
N TRP A 57 5.38 0.13 -9.51
CA TRP A 57 6.40 -0.58 -10.27
C TRP A 57 6.00 -0.75 -11.74
N LEU A 58 4.75 -1.13 -12.01
CA LEU A 58 4.23 -1.28 -13.38
C LEU A 58 4.22 0.06 -14.13
N LEU A 59 3.90 1.15 -13.44
CA LEU A 59 3.93 2.51 -13.98
C LEU A 59 5.34 3.12 -14.01
N GLY A 60 6.36 2.46 -13.42
CA GLY A 60 7.72 2.99 -13.33
C GLY A 60 7.87 4.25 -12.46
N ILE A 61 6.90 4.54 -11.59
CA ILE A 61 6.86 5.74 -10.74
C ILE A 61 7.44 5.38 -9.37
N SER A 62 8.46 6.10 -8.89
CA SER A 62 8.92 5.98 -7.50
C SER A 62 8.61 7.25 -6.71
N THR A 63 7.89 7.13 -5.59
CA THR A 63 7.67 8.29 -4.67
C THR A 63 8.76 8.40 -3.61
N ARG A 64 9.64 7.40 -3.57
CA ARG A 64 10.88 7.44 -2.82
C ARG A 64 11.77 8.55 -3.38
N LYS A 65 11.75 9.73 -2.75
CA LYS A 65 12.79 10.74 -2.98
C LYS A 65 14.14 10.08 -2.65
N LYS A 66 15.09 10.23 -3.58
CA LYS A 66 16.46 9.75 -3.44
C LYS A 66 17.15 10.40 -2.25
#